data_AF-A0A7S1I4P7-F1
#
_entry.id   AF-A0A7S1I4P7-F1
#
_cell.length_a   1.000
_cell.length_b   1.000
_cell.length_c   1.000
_cell.angle_alpha   90.00
_cell.angle_beta   90.00
_cell.angle_gamma   90.00
#
_symmetry.space_group_name_H-M   'P 1'
#
loop_
_entity.id
_entity.type
_entity.pdbx_description
1 polymer ?
#
loop_
_entity_poly.entity_id
_entity_poly.type
_entity_poly.pdbx_seq_one_letter_code
_entity_poly.pdbx_strand_id
1 'polypeptide(L)'
;HSTAGGCNNFTTWRKNPWYTISCPQGGNTMVYITMFNPNQRGVVADINYHQIGFTIVKCAAGTISPASLSHDHQVVAKTTFWNKREVSLKVTLPPSGTPFILVPSTFFPQQLSSFHLRLRSAKPVRFQKVDAHYYTVDEVGEWKGKSAGGYQQLEANPQFTLTLTTDCTVHIFLEQLSGHGLPLASPA
;
A
#
# COMPACT_ATOMS: atom_id res chain seq x y z
N HIS A 1 9.96 7.54 -8.22
CA HIS A 1 8.89 6.76 -7.55
C HIS A 1 9.50 5.63 -6.74
N SER A 2 9.32 5.64 -5.42
CA SER A 2 9.69 4.51 -4.56
C SER A 2 8.47 3.61 -4.37
N THR A 3 8.60 2.32 -4.62
CA THR A 3 7.52 1.32 -4.46
C THR A 3 7.70 0.44 -3.22
N ALA A 4 8.65 0.77 -2.34
CA ALA A 4 8.95 0.00 -1.12
C ALA A 4 8.26 0.64 0.09
N GLY A 5 6.94 0.49 0.15
CA GLY A 5 6.09 1.17 1.13
C GLY A 5 6.01 0.50 2.51
N GLY A 6 6.54 -0.72 2.68
CA GLY A 6 6.34 -1.52 3.90
C GLY A 6 4.91 -2.05 4.02
N CYS A 7 4.59 -2.75 5.11
CA CYS A 7 3.26 -3.34 5.31
C CYS A 7 2.20 -2.29 5.74
N ASN A 8 0.94 -2.71 5.91
CA ASN A 8 -0.19 -1.81 6.21
C ASN A 8 -0.15 -1.13 7.60
N ASN A 9 0.94 -1.31 8.36
CA ASN A 9 1.23 -0.55 9.58
C ASN A 9 1.95 0.78 9.29
N PHE A 10 2.43 1.00 8.06
CA PHE A 10 3.17 2.18 7.64
C PHE A 10 2.33 3.07 6.72
N THR A 11 2.41 4.39 6.91
CA THR A 11 1.70 5.39 6.07
C THR A 11 2.11 5.32 4.60
N THR A 12 3.32 4.83 4.32
CA THR A 12 3.87 4.58 2.99
C THR A 12 3.30 3.34 2.30
N TRP A 13 2.49 2.50 2.97
CA TRP A 13 1.98 1.23 2.41
C TRP A 13 1.27 1.39 1.05
N ARG A 14 0.54 2.50 0.87
CA ARG A 14 -0.12 2.85 -0.39
C ARG A 14 0.84 3.03 -1.58
N LYS A 15 2.14 3.23 -1.34
CA LYS A 15 3.17 3.37 -2.37
C LYS A 15 3.57 2.02 -2.99
N ASN A 16 3.24 0.89 -2.36
CA ASN A 16 3.49 -0.43 -2.93
C ASN A 16 2.66 -0.63 -4.21
N PRO A 17 3.05 -1.54 -5.12
CA PRO A 17 2.26 -1.88 -6.30
C PRO A 17 0.88 -2.43 -5.90
N TRP A 18 -0.16 -2.23 -6.71
CA TRP A 18 -1.50 -2.77 -6.45
C TRP A 18 -1.93 -3.74 -7.54
N TYR A 19 -2.74 -4.71 -7.16
CA TYR A 19 -3.34 -5.68 -8.07
C TYR A 19 -4.83 -5.82 -7.78
N THR A 20 -5.67 -5.83 -8.81
CA THR A 20 -7.10 -6.09 -8.67
C THR A 20 -7.40 -7.58 -8.78
N ILE A 21 -8.36 -8.03 -7.97
CA ILE A 21 -8.98 -9.35 -8.08
C ILE A 21 -10.48 -9.13 -8.26
N SER A 22 -10.99 -9.39 -9.45
CA SER A 22 -12.44 -9.38 -9.73
C SER A 22 -12.94 -10.81 -9.87
N CYS A 23 -13.85 -11.19 -8.97
CA CYS A 23 -14.54 -12.46 -9.02
C CYS A 23 -15.84 -12.34 -9.85
N PRO A 24 -16.24 -13.40 -10.57
CA PRO A 24 -17.48 -13.39 -11.34
C PRO A 24 -18.70 -13.30 -10.42
N GLN A 25 -19.80 -12.78 -10.95
CA GLN A 25 -21.10 -12.84 -10.28
C GLN A 25 -21.55 -14.31 -10.17
N GLY A 26 -22.30 -14.66 -9.12
CA GLY A 26 -22.77 -16.04 -8.90
C GLY A 26 -22.08 -16.81 -7.77
N GLY A 27 -21.80 -16.12 -6.66
CA GLY A 27 -21.41 -16.73 -5.39
C GLY A 27 -19.91 -16.73 -5.09
N ASN A 28 -19.60 -17.16 -3.87
CA ASN A 28 -18.25 -17.12 -3.32
C ASN A 28 -17.22 -17.80 -4.23
N THR A 29 -16.02 -17.23 -4.28
CA THR A 29 -14.91 -17.71 -5.09
C THR A 29 -13.69 -17.97 -4.21
N MET A 30 -13.26 -19.22 -4.14
CA MET A 30 -12.03 -19.60 -3.47
C MET A 30 -10.83 -19.22 -4.34
N VAL A 31 -9.89 -18.48 -3.77
CA VAL A 31 -8.60 -18.14 -4.39
C VAL A 31 -7.45 -18.59 -3.49
N TYR A 32 -6.39 -19.06 -4.12
CA TYR A 32 -5.12 -19.39 -3.50
C TYR A 32 -4.05 -18.52 -4.12
N ILE A 33 -3.43 -17.68 -3.31
CA ILE A 33 -2.48 -16.67 -3.78
C ILE A 33 -1.12 -16.95 -3.15
N THR A 34 -0.09 -16.88 -3.98
CA THR A 34 1.30 -17.12 -3.60
C THR A 34 2.14 -15.94 -4.04
N MET A 35 2.94 -15.40 -3.12
CA MET A 35 3.97 -14.40 -3.40
C MET A 35 5.33 -15.04 -3.16
N PHE A 36 6.26 -14.91 -4.10
CA PHE A 36 7.61 -15.46 -3.96
C PHE A 36 8.69 -14.57 -4.56
N ASN A 37 9.86 -14.56 -3.94
CA ASN A 37 11.05 -13.90 -4.47
C ASN A 37 11.81 -14.81 -5.47
N PRO A 38 12.53 -14.21 -6.43
CA PRO A 38 13.46 -14.95 -7.27
C PRO A 38 14.45 -15.79 -6.45
N ASN A 39 14.92 -16.90 -7.02
CA ASN A 39 15.86 -17.78 -6.32
C ASN A 39 17.21 -17.07 -6.12
N GLN A 40 17.67 -16.97 -4.87
CA GLN A 40 18.97 -16.39 -4.53
C GLN A 40 20.06 -17.46 -4.26
N ARG A 41 19.71 -18.76 -4.34
CA ARG A 41 20.69 -19.85 -4.15
C ARG A 41 21.78 -19.80 -5.20
N GLY A 42 23.04 -19.90 -4.77
CA GLY A 42 24.21 -19.84 -5.65
C GLY A 42 24.64 -18.42 -6.05
N VAL A 43 23.89 -17.40 -5.64
CA VAL A 43 24.22 -15.97 -5.88
C VAL A 43 24.79 -15.32 -4.62
N VAL A 44 24.32 -15.72 -3.44
CA VAL A 44 24.75 -15.15 -2.15
C VAL A 44 25.11 -16.29 -1.20
N ALA A 45 26.20 -16.12 -0.45
CA ALA A 45 26.69 -17.12 0.53
C ALA A 45 25.68 -17.33 1.67
N ASP A 46 25.05 -16.25 2.15
CA ASP A 46 23.99 -16.27 3.15
C ASP A 46 22.66 -15.84 2.53
N ILE A 47 21.68 -16.75 2.56
CA ILE A 47 20.34 -16.48 2.04
C ILE A 47 19.55 -15.70 3.09
N ASN A 48 19.39 -14.40 2.88
CA ASN A 48 18.59 -13.55 3.75
C ASN A 48 17.41 -12.94 2.97
N TYR A 49 16.23 -13.52 3.12
CA TYR A 49 15.00 -12.98 2.53
C TYR A 49 14.41 -11.89 3.42
N HIS A 50 14.01 -10.78 2.82
CA HIS A 50 13.11 -9.84 3.48
C HIS A 50 11.85 -10.54 3.99
N GLN A 51 11.28 -10.03 5.08
CA GLN A 51 9.97 -10.48 5.52
C GLN A 51 8.94 -10.00 4.50
N ILE A 52 8.36 -10.91 3.73
CA ILE A 52 7.41 -10.58 2.66
C ILE A 52 5.99 -11.03 3.05
N GLY A 53 5.00 -10.32 2.50
CA GLY A 53 3.60 -10.59 2.72
C GLY A 53 2.71 -9.78 1.79
N PHE A 54 1.42 -10.08 1.79
CA PHE A 54 0.43 -9.28 1.08
C PHE A 54 -0.85 -9.13 1.89
N THR A 55 -1.52 -8.01 1.64
CA THR A 55 -2.81 -7.67 2.24
C THR A 55 -3.84 -7.52 1.14
N ILE A 56 -5.01 -8.12 1.33
CA ILE A 56 -6.17 -8.00 0.46
C ILE A 56 -7.18 -7.09 1.15
N VAL A 57 -7.63 -6.06 0.43
CA VAL A 57 -8.59 -5.09 0.94
C VAL A 57 -9.76 -4.90 -0.03
N LYS A 58 -10.85 -4.35 0.51
CA LYS A 58 -12.01 -3.89 -0.26
C LYS A 58 -12.21 -2.40 0.03
N CYS A 59 -12.23 -1.57 -1.01
CA CYS A 59 -12.50 -0.14 -0.87
C CYS A 59 -14.01 0.13 -0.84
N ALA A 60 -14.45 1.13 -0.08
CA ALA A 60 -15.87 1.40 0.12
C ALA A 60 -16.54 2.09 -1.09
N ALA A 61 -15.80 2.86 -1.89
CA ALA A 61 -16.32 3.57 -3.07
C ALA A 61 -15.69 3.09 -4.40
N GLY A 62 -16.48 3.11 -5.47
CA GLY A 62 -16.29 2.42 -6.76
C GLY A 62 -15.05 2.76 -7.61
N THR A 63 -14.11 3.55 -7.11
CA THR A 63 -12.86 3.88 -7.81
C THR A 63 -11.65 3.56 -6.95
N ILE A 64 -10.70 2.82 -7.52
CA ILE A 64 -9.45 2.46 -6.89
C ILE A 64 -8.50 3.67 -6.94
N SER A 65 -8.24 4.28 -5.79
CA SER A 65 -7.36 5.45 -5.66
C SER A 65 -6.36 5.29 -4.51
N PRO A 66 -5.29 6.11 -4.46
CA PRO A 66 -4.34 6.07 -3.34
C PRO A 66 -5.03 6.45 -2.03
N ALA A 67 -6.03 7.33 -2.08
CA ALA A 67 -6.81 7.73 -0.91
C ALA A 67 -7.65 6.57 -0.36
N SER A 68 -8.19 5.72 -1.23
CA SER A 68 -8.96 4.54 -0.83
C SER A 68 -8.13 3.59 0.03
N LEU A 69 -6.82 3.48 -0.22
CA LEU A 69 -5.91 2.66 0.61
C LEU A 69 -5.42 3.36 1.88
N SER A 70 -5.64 4.66 2.03
CA SER A 70 -5.18 5.41 3.21
C SER A 70 -6.15 5.34 4.39
N HIS A 71 -7.46 5.46 4.15
CA HIS A 71 -8.44 5.54 5.24
C HIS A 71 -9.80 4.91 4.92
N ASP A 72 -10.06 4.52 3.68
CA ASP A 72 -11.38 4.03 3.24
C ASP A 72 -11.32 2.62 2.65
N HIS A 73 -10.80 1.68 3.46
CA HIS A 73 -10.74 0.27 3.07
C HIS A 73 -11.00 -0.67 4.25
N GLN A 74 -11.55 -1.83 3.93
CA GLN A 74 -11.67 -2.97 4.82
C GLN A 74 -10.59 -4.00 4.49
N VAL A 75 -9.81 -4.44 5.50
CA VAL A 75 -8.92 -5.59 5.34
C VAL A 75 -9.75 -6.87 5.27
N VAL A 76 -9.70 -7.56 4.14
CA VAL A 76 -10.41 -8.81 3.88
C VAL A 76 -9.59 -10.00 4.36
N ALA A 77 -8.30 -10.02 4.02
CA ALA A 77 -7.38 -11.05 4.46
C ALA A 77 -5.93 -10.57 4.31
N LYS A 78 -4.99 -11.20 5.03
CA LYS A 78 -3.56 -10.92 4.90
C LYS A 78 -2.74 -12.16 5.23
N THR A 79 -1.54 -12.25 4.67
CA THR A 79 -0.54 -13.21 5.14
C THR A 79 0.13 -12.72 6.42
N THR A 80 0.68 -13.64 7.20
CA THR A 80 1.76 -13.29 8.11
C THR A 80 3.02 -12.96 7.31
N PHE A 81 3.79 -11.98 7.75
CA PHE A 81 5.07 -11.62 7.12
C PHE A 81 6.16 -12.54 7.65
N TRP A 82 6.86 -13.23 6.74
CA TRP A 82 7.91 -14.18 7.10
C TRP A 82 9.13 -13.97 6.22
N ASN A 83 10.32 -14.19 6.79
CA ASN A 83 11.61 -14.21 6.08
C ASN A 83 11.78 -15.54 5.29
N LYS A 84 10.78 -15.86 4.47
CA LYS A 84 10.77 -17.03 3.59
C LYS A 84 10.79 -16.56 2.15
N ARG A 85 11.28 -17.42 1.27
CA ARG A 85 11.26 -17.17 -0.18
C ARG A 85 9.83 -17.00 -0.71
N GLU A 86 8.88 -17.70 -0.10
CA GLU A 86 7.49 -17.77 -0.54
C GLU A 86 6.54 -17.68 0.66
N VAL A 87 5.43 -16.98 0.46
CA VAL A 87 4.27 -16.94 1.36
C VAL A 87 2.99 -17.17 0.56
N SER A 88 2.01 -17.85 1.16
CA SER A 88 0.74 -18.17 0.48
C SER A 88 -0.47 -17.96 1.39
N LEU A 89 -1.62 -17.65 0.79
CA LEU A 89 -2.91 -17.48 1.46
C LEU A 89 -4.03 -18.15 0.66
N LYS A 90 -4.87 -18.91 1.35
CA LYS A 90 -6.16 -19.39 0.86
C LYS A 90 -7.26 -18.49 1.41
N VAL A 91 -8.09 -17.90 0.54
CA VAL A 91 -9.21 -17.05 0.97
C VAL A 91 -10.42 -17.26 0.07
N THR A 92 -11.61 -17.14 0.66
CA THR A 92 -12.90 -17.17 -0.05
C THR A 92 -13.41 -15.75 -0.20
N LEU A 93 -13.46 -15.25 -1.43
CA LEU A 93 -13.91 -13.90 -1.74
C LEU A 93 -15.40 -13.92 -2.13
N PRO A 94 -16.25 -13.09 -1.51
CA PRO A 94 -17.65 -12.99 -1.90
C PRO A 94 -17.78 -12.24 -3.26
N PRO A 95 -18.91 -12.42 -3.97
CA PRO A 95 -19.24 -11.57 -5.11
C PRO A 95 -19.20 -10.10 -4.71
N SER A 96 -18.60 -9.27 -5.57
CA SER A 96 -18.47 -7.84 -5.31
C SER A 96 -18.62 -7.07 -6.61
N GLY A 97 -19.39 -5.98 -6.57
CA GLY A 97 -19.49 -5.04 -7.70
C GLY A 97 -18.21 -4.24 -7.92
N THR A 98 -17.35 -4.18 -6.90
CA THR A 98 -16.03 -3.56 -6.95
C THR A 98 -14.92 -4.61 -6.80
N PRO A 99 -13.80 -4.49 -7.54
CA PRO A 99 -12.66 -5.39 -7.38
C PRO A 99 -12.06 -5.33 -5.97
N PHE A 100 -11.54 -6.45 -5.48
CA PHE A 100 -10.64 -6.45 -4.32
C PHE A 100 -9.27 -5.95 -4.75
N ILE A 101 -8.53 -5.33 -3.83
CA ILE A 101 -7.15 -4.88 -4.06
C ILE A 101 -6.20 -5.75 -3.24
N LEU A 102 -5.22 -6.34 -3.91
CA LEU A 102 -4.08 -7.01 -3.30
C LEU A 102 -2.86 -6.09 -3.36
N VAL A 103 -2.25 -5.84 -2.21
CA VAL A 103 -1.03 -5.04 -2.06
C VAL A 103 0.10 -5.95 -1.53
N PRO A 104 1.02 -6.41 -2.38
CA PRO A 104 2.24 -7.09 -1.94
C PRO A 104 3.21 -6.07 -1.34
N SER A 105 3.91 -6.48 -0.29
CA SER A 105 4.87 -5.61 0.39
C SER A 105 5.93 -6.41 1.13
N THR A 106 7.04 -5.75 1.44
CA THR A 106 7.91 -6.15 2.55
C THR A 106 7.32 -5.70 3.87
N PHE A 107 7.79 -6.24 4.99
CA PHE A 107 7.31 -5.82 6.30
C PHE A 107 7.71 -4.36 6.57
N PHE A 108 8.99 -4.02 6.41
CA PHE A 108 9.49 -2.67 6.62
C PHE A 108 9.54 -1.87 5.30
N PRO A 109 9.36 -0.54 5.34
CA PRO A 109 9.60 0.34 4.20
C PRO A 109 11.05 0.30 3.70
N GLN A 110 11.28 0.81 2.49
CA GLN A 110 12.60 0.96 1.86
C GLN A 110 13.38 -0.34 1.59
N GLN A 111 12.75 -1.51 1.75
CA GLN A 111 13.33 -2.80 1.39
C GLN A 111 13.05 -3.11 -0.09
N LEU A 112 14.09 -2.99 -0.93
CA LEU A 112 14.00 -3.18 -2.37
C LEU A 112 14.16 -4.67 -2.72
N SER A 113 13.12 -5.27 -3.33
CA SER A 113 13.18 -6.64 -3.82
C SER A 113 12.21 -6.86 -4.98
N SER A 114 12.60 -7.75 -5.89
CA SER A 114 11.68 -8.31 -6.88
C SER A 114 10.78 -9.36 -6.23
N PHE A 115 9.56 -9.52 -6.75
CA PHE A 115 8.61 -10.53 -6.33
C PHE A 115 7.80 -11.03 -7.52
N HIS A 116 7.21 -12.21 -7.38
CA HIS A 116 6.25 -12.78 -8.30
C HIS A 116 4.96 -13.11 -7.56
N LEU A 117 3.82 -12.79 -8.18
CA LEU A 117 2.50 -13.19 -7.71
C LEU A 117 1.94 -14.30 -8.59
N ARG A 118 1.36 -15.30 -7.96
CA ARG A 118 0.62 -16.37 -8.61
C ARG A 118 -0.73 -16.51 -7.93
N LEU A 119 -1.80 -16.40 -8.70
CA LEU A 119 -3.16 -16.63 -8.25
C LEU A 119 -3.71 -17.90 -8.91
N ARG A 120 -4.29 -18.79 -8.11
CA ARG A 120 -5.09 -19.93 -8.57
C ARG A 120 -6.51 -19.78 -8.03
N SER A 121 -7.51 -20.12 -8.83
CA SER A 121 -8.91 -20.07 -8.41
C SER A 121 -9.70 -21.23 -8.98
N ALA A 122 -10.75 -21.63 -8.28
CA ALA A 122 -11.72 -22.62 -8.75
C ALA A 122 -12.66 -22.08 -9.84
N LYS A 123 -12.75 -20.76 -9.98
CA LYS A 123 -13.55 -20.08 -11.01
C LYS A 123 -12.66 -19.11 -11.79
N PRO A 124 -12.98 -18.76 -13.04
CA PRO A 124 -12.27 -17.69 -13.76
C PRO A 124 -12.32 -16.40 -12.95
N VAL A 125 -11.16 -15.80 -12.67
CA VAL A 125 -11.06 -14.50 -12.00
C VAL A 125 -10.17 -13.57 -12.83
N ARG A 126 -10.50 -12.28 -12.81
CA ARG A 126 -9.65 -11.26 -13.44
C ARG A 126 -8.63 -10.79 -12.41
N PHE A 127 -7.35 -11.06 -12.69
CA PHE A 127 -6.23 -10.64 -11.85
C PHE A 127 -5.30 -9.73 -12.65
N GLN A 128 -5.23 -8.45 -12.27
CA GLN A 128 -4.50 -7.45 -13.06
C GLN A 128 -3.71 -6.52 -12.16
N LYS A 129 -2.50 -6.17 -12.59
CA LYS A 129 -1.79 -5.05 -11.98
C LYS A 129 -2.58 -3.76 -12.24
N VAL A 130 -2.68 -2.90 -11.23
CA VAL A 130 -3.23 -1.57 -11.39
C VAL A 130 -2.12 -0.67 -11.93
N ASP A 131 -2.16 -0.38 -13.23
CA ASP A 131 -1.31 0.64 -13.83
C ASP A 131 -1.93 2.01 -13.55
N ALA A 132 -1.91 2.40 -12.29
CA ALA A 132 -2.40 3.70 -11.90
C ALA A 132 -1.39 4.75 -12.32
N HIS A 133 -1.70 5.49 -13.37
CA HIS A 133 -0.93 6.62 -13.89
C HIS A 133 -1.08 7.86 -12.99
N TYR A 134 -0.96 7.69 -11.67
CA TYR A 134 -0.91 8.84 -10.77
C TYR A 134 0.47 9.47 -10.88
N TYR A 135 0.53 10.64 -11.52
CA TYR A 135 1.68 11.52 -11.39
C TYR A 135 1.81 11.88 -9.92
N THR A 136 2.88 11.41 -9.29
CA THR A 136 3.18 11.68 -7.88
C THR A 136 4.30 12.70 -7.85
N VAL A 137 4.06 13.82 -7.18
CA VAL A 137 5.06 14.81 -6.84
C VAL A 137 5.18 14.82 -5.32
N ASP A 138 6.40 14.71 -4.83
CA ASP A 138 6.70 14.76 -3.40
C ASP A 138 7.43 16.09 -3.13
N GLU A 139 6.90 16.89 -2.21
CA GLU A 139 7.53 18.11 -1.71
C GLU A 139 7.83 17.95 -0.22
N VAL A 140 9.02 18.39 0.20
CA VAL A 140 9.50 18.23 1.59
C VAL A 140 9.54 19.60 2.26
N GLY A 141 8.94 19.68 3.46
CA GLY A 141 8.99 20.85 4.33
C GLY A 141 9.42 20.49 5.75
N GLU A 142 9.81 21.50 6.52
CA GLU A 142 10.22 21.36 7.93
C GLU A 142 9.51 22.42 8.79
N TRP A 143 8.89 21.99 9.88
CA TRP A 143 8.44 22.89 10.96
C TRP A 143 9.55 22.99 12.00
N LYS A 144 10.28 24.12 11.99
CA LYS A 144 11.39 24.39 12.91
C LYS A 144 11.48 25.85 13.28
N GLY A 145 11.53 26.13 14.58
CA GLY A 145 11.61 27.49 15.10
C GLY A 145 10.44 28.33 14.61
N LYS A 146 10.73 29.39 13.84
CA LYS A 146 9.72 30.31 13.32
C LYS A 146 8.80 29.69 12.26
N SER A 147 9.19 28.58 11.63
CA SER A 147 8.30 27.89 10.68
C SER A 147 7.29 26.95 11.35
N ALA A 148 7.29 26.83 12.68
CA ALA A 148 6.41 25.93 13.43
C ALA A 148 5.25 26.70 14.09
N GLY A 149 4.49 27.46 13.29
CA GLY A 149 3.40 28.32 13.79
C GLY A 149 2.19 27.58 14.35
N GLY A 150 2.07 26.29 14.07
CA GLY A 150 0.95 25.47 14.53
C GLY A 150 -0.39 25.94 13.95
N TYR A 151 -1.50 25.57 14.59
CA TYR A 151 -2.84 25.94 14.11
C TYR A 151 -3.15 27.44 14.27
N GLN A 152 -2.49 28.13 15.21
CA GLN A 152 -2.79 29.54 15.52
C GLN A 152 -2.02 30.56 14.67
N GLN A 153 -0.90 30.16 14.05
CA GLN A 153 -0.09 31.03 13.18
C GLN A 153 0.13 30.31 11.84
N LEU A 154 -0.94 30.17 11.07
CA LEU A 154 -0.94 29.42 9.82
C LEU A 154 0.06 29.98 8.81
N GLU A 155 0.17 31.31 8.76
CA GLU A 155 1.08 32.05 7.90
C GLU A 155 2.56 31.77 8.19
N ALA A 156 2.88 31.39 9.43
CA ALA A 156 4.23 31.03 9.82
C ALA A 156 4.60 29.59 9.41
N ASN A 157 3.63 28.71 9.12
CA ASN A 157 3.92 27.37 8.63
C ASN A 157 4.45 27.39 7.18
N PRO A 158 5.22 26.38 6.74
CA PRO A 158 5.59 26.22 5.34
C PRO A 158 4.36 26.18 4.44
N GLN A 159 4.40 26.93 3.34
CA GLN A 159 3.30 27.02 2.36
C GLN A 159 3.79 26.52 1.01
N PHE A 160 2.93 25.76 0.34
CA PHE A 160 3.19 25.20 -0.99
C PHE A 160 2.07 25.62 -1.94
N THR A 161 2.42 25.94 -3.19
CA THR A 161 1.44 26.29 -4.22
C THR A 161 1.14 25.08 -5.09
N LEU A 162 -0.14 24.79 -5.30
CA LEU A 162 -0.61 23.80 -6.27
C LEU A 162 -1.21 24.52 -7.48
N THR A 163 -0.73 24.21 -8.68
CA THR A 163 -1.27 24.73 -9.94
C THR A 163 -1.69 23.58 -10.83
N LEU A 164 -2.95 23.60 -11.29
CA LEU A 164 -3.50 22.60 -12.20
C LEU A 164 -3.61 23.22 -13.60
N THR A 165 -3.09 22.53 -14.61
CA THR A 165 -3.17 22.96 -16.02
C THR A 165 -4.43 22.44 -16.71
N THR A 166 -5.11 21.46 -16.11
CA THR A 166 -6.32 20.81 -16.62
C THR A 166 -7.17 20.36 -15.44
N ASP A 167 -8.48 20.25 -15.63
CA ASP A 167 -9.40 19.71 -14.63
C ASP A 167 -9.03 18.27 -14.27
N CYS A 168 -8.70 18.03 -13.00
CA CYS A 168 -8.39 16.71 -12.49
C CYS A 168 -8.66 16.60 -10.98
N THR A 169 -8.81 15.36 -10.51
CA THR A 169 -8.88 15.06 -9.07
C THR A 169 -7.48 14.88 -8.51
N VAL A 170 -7.14 15.63 -7.46
CA VAL A 170 -5.87 15.52 -6.74
C VAL A 170 -6.10 14.96 -5.35
N HIS A 171 -5.21 14.06 -4.92
CA HIS A 171 -5.16 13.59 -3.55
C HIS A 171 -3.89 14.13 -2.89
N ILE A 172 -4.05 14.94 -1.85
CA ILE A 172 -2.95 15.51 -1.07
C ILE A 172 -2.75 14.67 0.19
N PHE A 173 -1.50 14.30 0.46
CA PHE A 173 -1.13 13.52 1.63
C PHE A 173 -0.03 14.27 2.39
N LEU A 174 -0.17 14.34 3.71
CA LEU A 174 0.85 14.85 4.60
C LEU A 174 1.54 13.66 5.29
N GLU A 175 2.85 13.53 5.10
CA GLU A 175 3.65 12.43 5.65
C GLU A 175 4.77 13.01 6.52
N GLN A 176 4.85 12.57 7.78
CA GLN A 176 6.00 12.90 8.64
C GLN A 176 7.16 11.94 8.35
N LEU A 177 8.28 12.47 7.86
CA LEU A 177 9.45 11.67 7.45
C LEU A 177 10.26 11.15 8.65
N SER A 178 10.20 11.84 9.78
CA SER A 178 10.79 11.41 11.05
C SER A 178 10.12 12.14 12.20
N GLY A 179 9.59 11.39 13.18
CA GLY A 179 9.18 11.95 14.46
C GLY A 179 10.20 11.57 15.52
N HIS A 180 10.86 12.54 16.16
CA HIS A 180 11.24 12.33 17.55
C HIS A 180 9.91 12.23 18.31
N GLY A 181 9.56 11.01 18.72
CA GLY A 181 8.24 10.71 19.27
C GLY A 181 7.88 11.68 20.40
N LEU A 182 6.80 12.43 20.21
CA LEU A 182 6.06 12.95 21.36
C LEU A 182 5.25 11.79 21.93
N PRO A 183 5.20 11.62 23.26
CA PRO A 183 4.29 10.66 23.87
C PRO A 183 2.87 10.97 23.39
N LEU A 184 2.13 9.92 23.04
CA LEU A 184 0.71 10.01 22.70
C LEU A 184 0.02 10.89 23.76
N ALA A 185 -0.68 11.94 23.32
CA ALA A 185 -1.43 12.80 24.22
C ALA A 185 -2.36 11.91 25.06
N SER A 186 -2.20 11.97 26.39
CA SER A 186 -3.15 11.35 27.30
C SER A 186 -4.52 11.97 27.03
N PRO A 187 -5.59 11.17 26.94
CA PRO A 187 -6.93 11.72 26.82
C PRO A 187 -7.23 12.59 28.04
N ALA A 188 -7.76 13.78 27.77
CA ALA A 188 -8.32 14.69 28.78
C ALA A 188 -9.54 14.05 29.46
#